data_AF-A0A926BWZ9-F1
#
_entry.id   AF-A0A926BWZ9-F1
#
_cell.length_a   1.000
_cell.length_b   1.000
_cell.length_c   1.000
_cell.angle_alpha   90.00
_cell.angle_beta   90.00
_cell.angle_gamma   90.00
#
_symmetry.space_group_name_H-M   'P 1'
#
loop_
_entity.id
_entity.type
_entity.pdbx_description
1 polymer ?
#
loop_
_entity_poly.entity_id
_entity_poly.type
_entity_poly.pdbx_seq_one_letter_code
_entity_poly.pdbx_strand_id
1 'polypeptide(L)'
;ATGNALLTLPPVGSYDRIYDQIVSLGEIMSTQIVAAHLISVGVATQWADARRLIRTDTTFREGKVDWITTEAAILDVVERFPGQVMVTQGFIGQTATGETTTLGREGSDYTAAIFAYCLNAESVTIWKDVPGVLNADPKYFDGTVLLERLTYQDAIELAYYGATVIHPKTIKPLQNKGIPLYVRSFLRPDQPGTVISQIEGHLPVPSFIFKVDQWLISLHPSDFSFIAEDNLSGIFGLFAAAGVKINLMQNTAISFTVAVDNNPDKLPGLLDALKQNFRVSYNEGLELITIRYYNHQTIDRVLENKTLLLEQKSRTTVQLVVKDRGLRHG
;
A
#
# COMPACT_ATOMS: atom_id res chain seq x y z
N ALA A 1 16.63 -24.90 37.15
CA ALA A 1 15.60 -25.22 36.17
C ALA A 1 14.58 -24.09 36.13
N THR A 2 14.73 -23.09 35.25
CA THR A 2 13.71 -22.04 34.99
C THR A 2 14.10 -21.16 33.79
N GLY A 3 14.52 -21.77 32.67
CA GLY A 3 14.68 -21.05 31.38
C GLY A 3 13.45 -21.18 30.47
N ASN A 4 12.70 -22.28 30.60
CA ASN A 4 11.61 -22.63 29.68
C ASN A 4 10.21 -22.17 30.13
N ALA A 5 10.04 -21.66 31.35
CA ALA A 5 8.70 -21.35 31.88
C ALA A 5 7.99 -20.23 31.10
N LEU A 6 8.75 -19.29 30.52
CA LEU A 6 8.21 -18.19 29.71
C LEU A 6 7.75 -18.64 28.32
N LEU A 7 8.36 -19.70 27.76
CA LEU A 7 7.99 -20.26 26.45
C LEU A 7 6.76 -21.18 26.54
N THR A 8 6.38 -21.61 27.74
CA THR A 8 5.24 -22.50 27.99
C THR A 8 3.96 -21.77 28.37
N LEU A 9 4.01 -20.46 28.58
CA LEU A 9 2.83 -19.67 28.89
C LEU A 9 2.08 -19.35 27.58
N PRO A 10 0.74 -19.55 27.53
CA PRO A 10 -0.02 -19.11 26.38
C PRO A 10 0.16 -17.59 26.20
N PRO A 11 0.27 -17.10 24.95
CA PRO A 11 0.41 -15.67 24.69
C PRO A 11 -0.76 -14.92 25.34
N VAL A 12 -0.43 -13.94 26.19
CA VAL A 12 -1.43 -13.10 26.86
C VAL A 12 -1.74 -11.91 25.96
N GLY A 13 -2.87 -11.97 25.28
CA GLY A 13 -3.37 -10.91 24.38
C GLY A 13 -3.59 -11.39 22.95
N SER A 14 -4.19 -10.54 22.11
CA SER A 14 -4.36 -10.84 20.69
C SER A 14 -3.00 -10.86 19.96
N TYR A 15 -2.90 -11.66 18.89
CA TYR A 15 -1.72 -11.72 18.04
C TYR A 15 -1.27 -10.32 17.58
N ASP A 16 -2.21 -9.51 17.08
CA ASP A 16 -1.90 -8.17 16.56
C ASP A 16 -1.34 -7.23 17.63
N ARG A 17 -1.85 -7.31 18.86
CA ARG A 17 -1.34 -6.53 19.99
C ARG A 17 0.08 -6.91 20.34
N ILE A 18 0.36 -8.20 20.44
CA ILE A 18 1.71 -8.72 20.78
C ILE A 18 2.70 -8.36 19.67
N TYR A 19 2.28 -8.49 18.41
CA TYR A 19 3.06 -8.09 17.24
C TYR A 19 3.53 -6.63 17.37
N ASP A 20 2.61 -5.70 17.66
CA ASP A 20 2.94 -4.27 17.77
C ASP A 20 3.92 -3.97 18.92
N GLN A 21 3.85 -4.70 20.04
CA GLN A 21 4.79 -4.51 21.15
C GLN A 21 6.22 -4.98 20.83
N ILE A 22 6.37 -5.95 19.91
CA ILE A 22 7.66 -6.57 19.60
C ILE A 22 8.31 -5.90 18.38
N VAL A 23 7.57 -5.76 17.27
CA VAL A 23 8.13 -5.29 16.00
C VAL A 23 8.62 -3.84 16.08
N SER A 24 7.97 -3.02 16.90
CA SER A 24 8.36 -1.62 17.14
C SER A 24 9.78 -1.44 17.69
N LEU A 25 10.35 -2.46 18.34
CA LEU A 25 11.69 -2.39 18.91
C LEU A 25 12.77 -2.19 17.84
N GLY A 26 12.57 -2.70 16.63
CA GLY A 26 13.51 -2.51 15.52
C GLY A 26 13.67 -1.04 15.12
N GLU A 27 12.56 -0.31 15.05
CA GLU A 27 12.55 1.13 14.75
C GLU A 27 13.22 1.96 15.87
N ILE A 28 12.98 1.59 17.13
CA ILE A 28 13.59 2.25 18.29
C ILE A 28 15.11 2.07 18.24
N MET A 29 15.60 0.84 18.06
CA MET A 29 17.04 0.56 18.03
C MET A 29 17.74 1.27 16.85
N SER A 30 17.17 1.16 15.65
CA SER A 30 17.78 1.75 14.44
C SER A 30 17.92 3.27 14.54
N THR A 31 16.88 3.96 15.00
CA THR A 31 16.91 5.43 15.13
C THR A 31 17.83 5.91 16.26
N GLN A 32 18.00 5.14 17.33
CA GLN A 32 19.00 5.45 18.35
C GLN A 32 20.42 5.38 17.79
N ILE A 33 20.72 4.38 16.96
CA ILE A 33 22.01 4.26 16.27
C ILE A 33 22.25 5.46 15.35
N VAL A 34 21.25 5.84 14.54
CA VAL A 34 21.33 7.00 13.64
C VAL A 34 21.55 8.30 14.42
N ALA A 35 20.77 8.53 15.48
CA ALA A 35 20.93 9.72 16.31
C ALA A 35 22.32 9.78 16.98
N ALA A 36 22.80 8.66 17.53
CA ALA A 36 24.14 8.59 18.11
C ALA A 36 25.24 8.88 17.07
N HIS A 37 25.09 8.37 15.85
CA HIS A 37 26.02 8.66 14.76
C HIS A 37 26.03 10.15 14.40
N LEU A 38 24.86 10.78 14.21
CA LEU A 38 24.76 12.21 13.90
C LEU A 38 25.41 13.08 14.99
N ILE A 39 25.16 12.76 16.26
CA ILE A 39 25.81 13.43 17.40
C ILE A 39 27.33 13.24 17.34
N SER A 40 27.81 12.03 17.05
CA SER A 40 29.24 11.72 17.00
C SER A 40 30.01 12.48 15.91
N VAL A 41 29.32 12.89 14.83
CA VAL A 41 29.89 13.69 13.74
C VAL A 41 29.59 15.20 13.88
N GLY A 42 29.08 15.63 15.03
CA GLY A 42 28.91 17.05 15.37
C GLY A 42 27.59 17.68 14.91
N VAL A 43 26.60 16.89 14.47
CA VAL A 43 25.27 17.41 14.12
C VAL A 43 24.44 17.55 15.40
N ALA A 44 24.00 18.77 15.71
CA ALA A 44 23.08 19.02 16.82
C ALA A 44 21.76 18.26 16.59
N THR A 45 21.54 17.19 17.36
CA THR A 45 20.50 16.19 17.10
C THR A 45 19.74 15.85 18.38
N GLN A 46 18.42 15.82 18.28
CA GLN A 46 17.52 15.34 19.34
C GLN A 46 16.82 14.06 18.90
N TRP A 47 16.99 12.98 19.68
CA TRP A 47 16.20 11.76 19.49
C TRP A 47 14.86 11.88 20.22
N ALA A 48 13.75 11.59 19.55
CA ALA A 48 12.41 11.61 20.13
C ALA A 48 11.67 10.31 19.85
N ASP A 49 11.01 9.76 20.88
CA ASP A 49 10.23 8.53 20.76
C ASP A 49 8.89 8.82 20.08
N ALA A 50 8.67 8.27 18.87
CA ALA A 50 7.47 8.49 18.07
C ALA A 50 6.20 8.06 18.81
N ARG A 51 6.28 7.12 19.75
CA ARG A 51 5.13 6.70 20.57
C ARG A 51 4.68 7.80 21.51
N ARG A 52 5.52 8.78 21.84
CA ARG A 52 5.13 9.95 22.64
C ARG A 52 4.55 11.07 21.78
N LEU A 53 4.73 10.98 20.47
CA LEU A 53 4.38 12.02 19.50
C LEU A 53 3.13 11.63 18.69
N ILE A 54 2.99 10.37 18.29
CA ILE A 54 1.87 9.85 17.49
C ILE A 54 0.91 9.08 18.39
N ARG A 55 -0.31 9.60 18.50
CA ARG A 55 -1.40 8.99 19.25
C ARG A 55 -2.32 8.24 18.31
N THR A 56 -2.72 7.03 18.68
CA THR A 56 -3.65 6.21 17.90
C THR A 56 -4.79 5.64 18.73
N ASP A 57 -5.79 5.08 18.06
CA ASP A 57 -6.75 4.15 18.65
C ASP A 57 -6.12 2.77 18.97
N THR A 58 -6.93 1.82 19.42
CA THR A 58 -6.54 0.44 19.76
C THR A 58 -6.64 -0.55 18.60
N THR A 59 -6.73 -0.05 17.36
CA THR A 59 -6.71 -0.91 16.16
C THR A 59 -5.27 -1.35 15.89
N PHE A 60 -4.77 -2.34 16.64
CA PHE A 60 -3.40 -2.85 16.49
C PHE A 60 -3.10 -3.27 15.04
N ARG A 61 -1.85 -3.07 14.63
CA ARG A 61 -1.34 -3.19 13.25
C ARG A 61 -1.87 -2.20 12.22
N GLU A 62 -2.93 -1.47 12.52
CA GLU A 62 -3.53 -0.47 11.62
C GLU A 62 -4.03 0.76 12.40
N GLY A 63 -3.23 1.23 13.36
CA GLY A 63 -3.62 2.27 14.29
C GLY A 63 -4.11 3.53 13.57
N LYS A 64 -5.28 4.03 13.97
CA LYS A 64 -5.85 5.28 13.42
C LYS A 64 -5.35 6.46 14.23
N VAL A 65 -4.72 7.41 13.54
CA VAL A 65 -4.10 8.57 14.16
C VAL A 65 -5.16 9.51 14.76
N ASP A 66 -4.98 9.88 16.02
CA ASP A 66 -5.62 11.06 16.62
C ASP A 66 -4.80 12.28 16.23
N TRP A 67 -5.26 12.98 15.20
CA TRP A 67 -4.56 14.11 14.60
C TRP A 67 -4.38 15.29 15.55
N ILE A 68 -5.37 15.56 16.42
CA ILE A 68 -5.34 16.72 17.32
C ILE A 68 -4.25 16.54 18.36
N THR A 69 -4.25 15.39 19.04
CA THR A 69 -3.24 15.11 20.08
C THR A 69 -1.84 14.93 19.48
N THR A 70 -1.76 14.33 18.30
CA THR A 70 -0.49 14.13 17.57
C THR A 70 0.13 15.45 17.14
N GLU A 71 -0.65 16.37 16.55
CA GLU A 71 -0.16 17.68 16.11
C GLU A 71 0.36 18.51 17.28
N ALA A 72 -0.37 18.54 18.39
CA ALA A 72 0.06 19.24 19.61
C ALA A 72 1.39 18.69 20.16
N ALA A 73 1.55 17.37 20.24
CA ALA A 73 2.76 16.73 20.75
C ALA A 73 3.98 16.94 19.83
N ILE A 74 3.77 16.91 18.52
CA ILE A 74 4.82 17.15 17.53
C ILE A 74 5.29 18.61 17.55
N LEU A 75 4.38 19.57 17.61
CA LEU A 75 4.73 20.99 17.68
C LEU A 75 5.51 21.31 18.96
N ASP A 76 5.01 20.85 20.11
CA ASP A 76 5.64 21.06 21.40
C ASP A 76 7.08 20.51 21.46
N VAL A 77 7.37 19.33 20.88
CA VAL A 77 8.74 18.81 20.88
C VAL A 77 9.67 19.61 19.96
N VAL A 78 9.20 20.06 18.80
CA VAL A 78 10.02 20.86 17.86
C VAL A 78 10.32 22.24 18.44
N GLU A 79 9.35 22.87 19.12
CA GLU A 79 9.53 24.18 19.76
C GLU A 79 10.53 24.15 20.92
N ARG A 80 10.65 23.02 21.65
CA ARG A 80 11.64 22.86 22.73
C ARG A 80 13.08 22.73 22.23
N PHE A 81 13.29 22.27 21.00
CA PHE A 81 14.61 22.00 20.43
C PHE A 81 14.81 22.73 19.09
N PRO A 82 14.70 24.08 19.07
CA PRO A 82 14.76 24.83 17.83
C PRO A 82 16.14 24.70 17.17
N GLY A 83 16.16 24.53 15.84
CA GLY A 83 17.37 24.45 15.03
C GLY A 83 18.15 23.13 15.14
N GLN A 84 17.65 22.14 15.88
CA GLN A 84 18.25 20.81 15.95
C GLN A 84 17.61 19.85 14.95
N VAL A 85 18.40 18.89 14.47
CA VAL A 85 17.88 17.76 13.68
C VAL A 85 17.11 16.83 14.62
N MET A 86 15.84 16.59 14.34
CA MET A 86 15.06 15.61 15.08
C MET A 86 15.14 14.24 14.41
N VAL A 87 15.50 13.22 15.19
CA VAL A 87 15.47 11.82 14.76
C VAL A 87 14.38 11.10 15.54
N THR A 88 13.46 10.47 14.82
CA THR A 88 12.36 9.70 15.40
C THR A 88 12.05 8.47 14.54
N GLN A 89 11.21 7.58 15.05
CA GLN A 89 10.83 6.33 14.41
C GLN A 89 9.73 6.53 13.38
N GLY A 90 9.75 5.70 12.33
CA GLY A 90 8.60 5.48 11.47
C GLY A 90 7.68 4.39 12.03
N PHE A 91 6.55 4.17 11.37
CA PHE A 91 5.67 2.99 11.53
C PHE A 91 4.95 2.83 12.88
N ILE A 92 5.42 3.44 13.96
CA ILE A 92 4.94 3.20 15.31
C ILE A 92 4.18 4.41 15.89
N GLY A 93 3.25 4.11 16.79
CA GLY A 93 2.50 5.06 17.61
C GLY A 93 2.14 4.45 18.95
N GLN A 94 1.28 5.13 19.72
CA GLN A 94 0.81 4.59 21.00
C GLN A 94 -0.61 5.02 21.32
N THR A 95 -1.36 4.10 21.93
CA THR A 95 -2.74 4.31 22.39
C THR A 95 -2.82 5.32 23.52
N ALA A 96 -4.03 5.79 23.83
CA ALA A 96 -4.28 6.60 25.03
C ALA A 96 -3.91 5.89 26.34
N THR A 97 -3.89 4.55 26.36
CA THR A 97 -3.51 3.72 27.54
C THR A 97 -2.01 3.43 27.61
N GLY A 98 -1.21 3.91 26.66
CA GLY A 98 0.23 3.73 26.66
C GLY A 98 0.72 2.46 25.95
N GLU A 99 -0.14 1.73 25.25
CA GLU A 99 0.26 0.53 24.51
C GLU A 99 0.80 0.91 23.12
N THR A 100 1.87 0.24 22.68
CA THR A 100 2.43 0.51 21.35
C THR A 100 1.46 0.04 20.27
N THR A 101 1.35 0.81 19.20
CA THR A 101 0.62 0.43 17.98
C THR A 101 1.52 0.58 16.77
N THR A 102 1.17 -0.09 15.68
CA THR A 102 1.80 0.14 14.38
C THR A 102 0.78 0.66 13.36
N LEU A 103 1.28 1.40 12.39
CA LEU A 103 0.48 2.19 11.43
C LEU A 103 0.17 1.42 10.14
N GLY A 104 0.46 0.12 10.09
CA GLY A 104 0.19 -0.73 8.94
C GLY A 104 1.22 -0.66 7.84
N ARG A 105 0.84 -1.15 6.65
CA ARG A 105 1.72 -1.23 5.49
C ARG A 105 2.27 0.15 5.12
N GLU A 106 3.58 0.20 4.86
CA GLU A 106 4.31 1.44 4.55
C GLU A 106 4.15 2.52 5.64
N GLY A 107 3.99 2.10 6.89
CA GLY A 107 3.76 3.01 8.00
C GLY A 107 4.89 4.01 8.25
N SER A 108 6.14 3.73 7.86
CA SER A 108 7.24 4.70 7.96
C SER A 108 7.08 5.86 6.98
N ASP A 109 6.66 5.58 5.74
CA ASP A 109 6.33 6.61 4.75
C ASP A 109 5.14 7.44 5.27
N TYR A 110 4.13 6.76 5.83
CA TYR A 110 2.98 7.44 6.43
C TYR A 110 3.35 8.30 7.65
N THR A 111 4.28 7.85 8.50
CA THR A 111 4.82 8.64 9.60
C THR A 111 5.45 9.94 9.10
N ALA A 112 6.27 9.89 8.05
CA ALA A 112 6.84 11.10 7.47
C ALA A 112 5.74 12.08 7.00
N ALA A 113 4.67 11.56 6.40
CA ALA A 113 3.52 12.37 6.00
C ALA A 113 2.74 12.96 7.19
N ILE A 114 2.59 12.23 8.30
CA ILE A 114 1.98 12.73 9.54
C ILE A 114 2.78 13.91 10.09
N PHE A 115 4.09 13.74 10.26
CA PHE A 115 4.96 14.81 10.76
C PHE A 115 4.92 16.04 9.85
N ALA A 116 5.04 15.83 8.53
CA ALA A 116 4.98 16.92 7.58
C ALA A 116 3.64 17.66 7.60
N TYR A 117 2.54 16.92 7.73
CA TYR A 117 1.22 17.51 7.91
C TYR A 117 1.19 18.36 9.18
N CYS A 118 1.54 17.82 10.35
CA CYS A 118 1.49 18.54 11.62
C CYS A 118 2.41 19.77 11.65
N LEU A 119 3.55 19.72 10.96
CA LEU A 119 4.54 20.80 10.94
C LEU A 119 4.31 21.83 9.82
N ASN A 120 3.32 21.62 8.93
CA ASN A 120 3.20 22.38 7.68
C ASN A 120 4.52 22.42 6.90
N ALA A 121 5.17 21.26 6.79
CA ALA A 121 6.50 21.17 6.21
C ALA A 121 6.51 21.64 4.75
N GLU A 122 7.63 22.22 4.32
CA GLU A 122 7.83 22.64 2.93
C GLU A 122 7.78 21.45 1.96
N SER A 123 8.29 20.29 2.38
CA SER A 123 8.27 19.07 1.57
C SER A 123 8.52 17.82 2.41
N VAL A 124 8.27 16.65 1.79
CA VAL A 124 8.68 15.34 2.29
C VAL A 124 9.58 14.67 1.28
N THR A 125 10.66 14.04 1.73
CA THR A 125 11.49 13.16 0.88
C THR A 125 11.48 11.75 1.44
N ILE A 126 11.11 10.78 0.61
CA ILE A 126 11.23 9.36 0.89
C ILE A 126 12.40 8.82 0.09
N TRP A 127 13.38 8.27 0.81
CA TRP A 127 14.58 7.68 0.24
C TRP A 127 14.38 6.18 0.03
N LYS A 128 14.50 5.71 -1.21
CA LYS A 128 14.34 4.30 -1.59
C LYS A 128 15.56 3.78 -2.34
N ASP A 129 15.60 2.48 -2.58
CA ASP A 129 16.59 1.79 -3.41
C ASP A 129 16.31 1.94 -4.93
N VAL A 130 15.19 2.55 -5.30
CA VAL A 130 14.81 2.85 -6.68
C VAL A 130 15.12 4.31 -7.06
N PRO A 131 15.34 4.62 -8.35
CA PRO A 131 15.58 5.99 -8.83
C PRO A 131 14.41 6.94 -8.54
N GLY A 132 13.18 6.42 -8.51
CA GLY A 132 11.94 7.15 -8.31
C GLY A 132 10.76 6.26 -8.70
N VAL A 133 9.64 6.86 -9.10
CA VAL A 133 8.49 6.12 -9.64
C VAL A 133 8.71 5.89 -11.13
N LEU A 134 8.74 4.63 -11.55
CA LEU A 134 8.82 4.25 -12.96
C LEU A 134 7.42 4.06 -13.54
N ASN A 135 7.28 4.23 -14.87
CA ASN A 135 6.02 3.97 -15.56
C ASN A 135 5.62 2.49 -15.58
N ALA A 136 6.56 1.57 -15.35
CA ALA A 136 6.30 0.15 -15.18
C ALA A 136 7.35 -0.48 -14.26
N ASP A 137 7.05 -1.65 -13.71
CA ASP A 137 8.04 -2.44 -12.97
C ASP A 137 9.07 -3.04 -13.94
N PRO A 138 10.38 -2.72 -13.80
CA PRO A 138 11.42 -3.22 -14.70
C PRO A 138 11.59 -4.74 -14.65
N LYS A 139 11.02 -5.43 -13.65
CA LYS A 139 10.98 -6.89 -13.61
C LYS A 139 10.06 -7.49 -14.67
N TYR A 140 8.98 -6.79 -15.04
CA TYR A 140 7.94 -7.29 -15.94
C TYR A 140 7.88 -6.53 -17.27
N PHE A 141 8.60 -5.41 -17.40
CA PHE A 141 8.51 -4.54 -18.56
C PHE A 141 9.86 -3.93 -18.94
N ASP A 142 10.28 -4.15 -20.18
CA ASP A 142 11.48 -3.53 -20.75
C ASP A 142 11.22 -2.10 -21.20
N GLY A 143 12.26 -1.26 -21.09
CA GLY A 143 12.21 0.15 -21.52
C GLY A 143 11.39 1.03 -20.57
N THR A 144 11.53 0.82 -19.26
CA THR A 144 10.91 1.66 -18.24
C THR A 144 11.46 3.09 -18.29
N VAL A 145 10.59 4.04 -17.97
CA VAL A 145 10.89 5.47 -17.95
C VAL A 145 10.60 6.02 -16.56
N LEU A 146 11.50 6.87 -16.07
CA LEU A 146 11.31 7.61 -14.83
C LEU A 146 10.20 8.64 -15.01
N LEU A 147 9.20 8.59 -14.14
CA LEU A 147 8.17 9.62 -14.05
C LEU A 147 8.71 10.74 -13.18
N GLU A 148 9.36 11.74 -13.77
CA GLU A 148 9.97 12.85 -13.02
C GLU A 148 8.93 13.65 -12.21
N ARG A 149 7.70 13.76 -12.74
CA ARG A 149 6.61 14.52 -12.12
C ARG A 149 5.32 13.73 -12.16
N LEU A 150 4.60 13.76 -11.03
CA LEU A 150 3.31 13.12 -10.85
C LEU A 150 2.34 14.05 -10.14
N THR A 151 1.07 13.97 -10.52
CA THR A 151 -0.02 14.51 -9.70
C THR A 151 -0.28 13.60 -8.51
N TYR A 152 -0.83 14.12 -7.41
CA TYR A 152 -1.30 13.28 -6.31
C TYR A 152 -2.32 12.24 -6.76
N GLN A 153 -3.21 12.62 -7.69
CA GLN A 153 -4.23 11.71 -8.22
C GLN A 153 -3.60 10.56 -9.00
N ASP A 154 -2.62 10.83 -9.87
CA ASP A 154 -1.94 9.77 -10.61
C ASP A 154 -1.18 8.82 -9.69
N ALA A 155 -0.49 9.35 -8.67
CA ALA A 155 0.20 8.52 -7.69
C ALA A 155 -0.78 7.62 -6.91
N ILE A 156 -1.95 8.14 -6.50
CA ILE A 156 -3.00 7.36 -5.83
C ILE A 156 -3.55 6.25 -6.74
N GLU A 157 -3.84 6.58 -8.00
CA GLU A 157 -4.36 5.61 -8.99
C GLU A 157 -3.34 4.51 -9.29
N LEU A 158 -2.07 4.86 -9.52
CA LEU A 158 -0.99 3.89 -9.72
C LEU A 158 -0.89 2.94 -8.53
N ALA A 159 -0.93 3.48 -7.31
CA ALA A 159 -0.87 2.68 -6.09
C ALA A 159 -2.12 1.81 -5.87
N TYR A 160 -3.30 2.33 -6.22
CA TYR A 160 -4.56 1.58 -6.19
C TYR A 160 -4.50 0.34 -7.09
N TYR A 161 -3.96 0.47 -8.30
CA TYR A 161 -3.81 -0.64 -9.24
C TYR A 161 -2.66 -1.60 -8.89
N GLY A 162 -1.80 -1.23 -7.94
CA GLY A 162 -0.78 -2.12 -7.38
C GLY A 162 0.67 -1.68 -7.58
N ALA A 163 0.94 -0.47 -8.07
CA ALA A 163 2.30 0.07 -8.07
C ALA A 163 2.72 0.37 -6.62
N THR A 164 3.69 -0.38 -6.08
CA THR A 164 3.99 -0.40 -4.64
C THR A 164 5.00 0.66 -4.19
N VAL A 165 5.22 1.73 -4.96
CA VAL A 165 6.28 2.69 -4.62
C VAL A 165 5.88 3.56 -3.43
N ILE A 166 4.65 4.09 -3.41
CA ILE A 166 4.11 4.90 -2.32
C ILE A 166 2.64 4.55 -2.07
N HIS A 167 2.29 4.24 -0.84
CA HIS A 167 0.92 3.95 -0.44
C HIS A 167 0.02 5.21 -0.40
N PRO A 168 -1.27 5.13 -0.80
CA PRO A 168 -2.19 6.28 -0.77
C PRO A 168 -2.37 6.92 0.61
N LYS A 169 -2.21 6.13 1.68
CA LYS A 169 -2.27 6.60 3.09
C LYS A 169 -1.20 7.68 3.35
N THR A 170 -0.03 7.58 2.73
CA THR A 170 1.05 8.57 2.79
C THR A 170 0.72 9.82 1.98
N ILE A 171 0.10 9.66 0.81
CA ILE A 171 -0.19 10.79 -0.10
C ILE A 171 -1.28 11.70 0.47
N LYS A 172 -2.29 11.14 1.12
CA LYS A 172 -3.50 11.88 1.50
C LYS A 172 -3.23 13.08 2.43
N PRO A 173 -2.47 12.97 3.53
CA PRO A 173 -2.15 14.12 4.38
C PRO A 173 -1.37 15.20 3.63
N LEU A 174 -0.42 14.80 2.79
CA LEU A 174 0.40 15.72 1.99
C LEU A 174 -0.44 16.47 0.97
N GLN A 175 -1.33 15.78 0.26
CA GLN A 175 -2.29 16.40 -0.65
C GLN A 175 -3.17 17.42 0.06
N ASN A 176 -3.68 17.11 1.25
CA ASN A 176 -4.57 18.01 1.99
C ASN A 176 -3.91 19.36 2.33
N LYS A 177 -2.58 19.39 2.47
CA LYS A 177 -1.80 20.63 2.72
C LYS A 177 -0.98 21.09 1.52
N GLY A 178 -1.11 20.44 0.36
CA GLY A 178 -0.32 20.76 -0.84
C GLY A 178 1.20 20.51 -0.70
N ILE A 179 1.63 19.67 0.25
CA ILE A 179 3.05 19.44 0.57
C ILE A 179 3.68 18.48 -0.46
N PRO A 180 4.64 18.92 -1.29
CA PRO A 180 5.25 18.07 -2.31
C PRO A 180 6.01 16.88 -1.68
N LEU A 181 5.84 15.72 -2.31
CA LEU A 181 6.49 14.46 -1.94
C LEU A 181 7.56 14.10 -2.98
N TYR A 182 8.81 14.00 -2.55
CA TYR A 182 9.93 13.55 -3.35
C TYR A 182 10.22 12.07 -3.08
N VAL A 183 10.35 11.27 -4.14
CA VAL A 183 10.82 9.89 -4.09
C VAL A 183 12.20 9.87 -4.73
N ARG A 184 13.25 9.62 -3.93
CA ARG A 184 14.65 9.71 -4.36
C ARG A 184 15.43 8.46 -4.02
N SER A 185 16.50 8.20 -4.76
CA SER A 185 17.37 7.06 -4.51
C SER A 185 18.45 7.38 -3.48
N PHE A 186 18.60 6.54 -2.45
CA PHE A 186 19.79 6.61 -1.58
C PHE A 186 21.03 5.99 -2.23
N LEU A 187 20.88 5.22 -3.32
CA LEU A 187 22.00 4.67 -4.10
C LEU A 187 22.57 5.67 -5.13
N ARG A 188 21.75 6.66 -5.51
CA ARG A 188 22.06 7.73 -6.47
C ARG A 188 21.49 9.06 -5.95
N PRO A 189 22.05 9.61 -4.86
CA PRO A 189 21.47 10.77 -4.17
C PRO A 189 21.54 12.06 -4.99
N ASP A 190 22.38 12.12 -6.02
CA ASP A 190 22.51 13.21 -6.97
C ASP A 190 21.37 13.27 -8.01
N GLN A 191 20.61 12.18 -8.19
CA GLN A 191 19.50 12.15 -9.14
C GLN A 191 18.25 12.87 -8.59
N PRO A 192 17.47 13.52 -9.46
CA PRO A 192 16.29 14.30 -9.05
C PRO A 192 15.15 13.41 -8.51
N GLY A 193 15.06 12.17 -9.00
CA GLY A 193 13.99 11.23 -8.68
C GLY A 193 12.63 11.67 -9.21
N THR A 194 11.57 11.41 -8.45
CA THR A 194 10.20 11.77 -8.79
C THR A 194 9.65 12.77 -7.79
N VAL A 195 8.98 13.83 -8.27
CA VAL A 195 8.17 14.72 -7.43
C VAL A 195 6.67 14.46 -7.65
N ILE A 196 5.94 14.22 -6.56
CA ILE A 196 4.49 14.09 -6.52
C ILE A 196 3.94 15.36 -5.87
N SER A 197 3.13 16.13 -6.60
CA SER A 197 2.65 17.43 -6.14
C SER A 197 1.32 17.85 -6.79
N GLN A 198 0.79 19.01 -6.40
CA GLN A 198 -0.38 19.61 -7.04
C GLN A 198 0.08 20.34 -8.32
N ILE A 199 0.03 19.64 -9.45
CA ILE A 199 0.33 20.20 -10.78
C ILE A 199 -0.82 19.96 -11.73
N GLU A 200 -0.97 20.80 -12.75
CA GLU A 200 -1.88 20.55 -13.86
C GLU A 200 -1.25 19.59 -14.87
N GLY A 201 -2.07 18.74 -15.48
CA GLY A 201 -1.64 17.77 -16.48
C GLY A 201 -1.94 16.33 -16.10
N HIS A 202 -1.49 15.42 -16.94
CA HIS A 202 -1.57 13.98 -16.74
C HIS A 202 -0.20 13.35 -16.99
N LEU A 203 -0.07 12.07 -16.65
CA LEU A 203 1.11 11.28 -16.99
C LEU A 203 1.52 11.48 -18.47
N PRO A 204 2.78 11.83 -18.75
CA PRO A 204 3.24 12.07 -20.12
C PRO A 204 3.37 10.78 -20.94
N VAL A 205 3.40 9.62 -20.27
CA VAL A 205 3.59 8.31 -20.87
C VAL A 205 2.60 7.31 -20.28
N PRO A 206 2.24 6.26 -21.03
CA PRO A 206 1.46 5.16 -20.49
C PRO A 206 2.19 4.48 -19.33
N SER A 207 1.44 4.14 -18.28
CA SER A 207 1.96 3.40 -17.13
C SER A 207 1.34 2.02 -17.04
N PHE A 208 2.18 1.01 -16.82
CA PHE A 208 1.83 -0.40 -16.82
C PHE A 208 1.99 -0.99 -15.42
N ILE A 209 0.94 -1.61 -14.92
CA ILE A 209 0.93 -2.29 -13.63
C ILE A 209 0.58 -3.76 -13.88
N PHE A 210 1.43 -4.65 -13.38
CA PHE A 210 1.28 -6.09 -13.56
C PHE A 210 1.04 -6.75 -12.21
N LYS A 211 -0.10 -7.45 -12.08
CA LYS A 211 -0.38 -8.33 -10.96
C LYS A 211 -0.43 -9.75 -11.46
N VAL A 212 0.59 -10.52 -11.13
CA VAL A 212 0.69 -11.96 -11.47
C VAL A 212 -0.07 -12.81 -10.44
N ASP A 213 -0.25 -14.08 -10.78
CA ASP A 213 -0.89 -15.09 -9.93
C ASP A 213 -2.26 -14.65 -9.40
N GLN A 214 -3.11 -14.22 -10.32
CA GLN A 214 -4.48 -13.80 -10.06
C GLN A 214 -5.46 -14.96 -10.27
N TRP A 215 -6.54 -14.93 -9.49
CA TRP A 215 -7.70 -15.78 -9.67
C TRP A 215 -8.86 -14.94 -10.19
N LEU A 216 -9.48 -15.39 -11.28
CA LEU A 216 -10.73 -14.82 -11.77
C LEU A 216 -11.87 -15.70 -11.29
N ILE A 217 -12.64 -15.23 -10.32
CA ILE A 217 -13.73 -15.96 -9.66
C ILE A 217 -15.06 -15.43 -10.20
N SER A 218 -15.89 -16.32 -10.75
CA SER A 218 -17.24 -16.01 -11.23
C SER A 218 -18.29 -16.69 -10.35
N LEU A 219 -19.19 -15.86 -9.81
CA LEU A 219 -20.31 -16.24 -8.97
C LEU A 219 -21.60 -16.17 -9.78
N HIS A 220 -22.41 -17.22 -9.69
CA HIS A 220 -23.73 -17.30 -10.30
C HIS A 220 -24.76 -17.66 -9.23
N PRO A 221 -25.92 -16.99 -9.15
CA PRO A 221 -27.01 -17.42 -8.29
C PRO A 221 -27.45 -18.84 -8.63
N SER A 222 -27.65 -19.67 -7.61
CA SER A 222 -28.01 -21.08 -7.80
C SER A 222 -29.40 -21.28 -8.41
N ASP A 223 -30.27 -20.28 -8.29
CA ASP A 223 -31.66 -20.26 -8.75
C ASP A 223 -31.87 -19.41 -10.02
N PHE A 224 -30.79 -18.92 -10.65
CA PHE A 224 -30.83 -18.01 -11.80
C PHE A 224 -31.54 -16.67 -11.52
N SER A 225 -31.71 -16.29 -10.24
CA SER A 225 -32.15 -14.95 -9.87
C SER A 225 -31.16 -13.89 -10.37
N PHE A 226 -31.61 -12.64 -10.44
CA PHE A 226 -30.71 -11.54 -10.70
C PHE A 226 -29.76 -11.33 -9.53
N ILE A 227 -28.52 -10.96 -9.82
CA ILE A 227 -27.63 -10.43 -8.81
C ILE A 227 -28.06 -8.99 -8.53
N ALA A 228 -28.85 -8.83 -7.47
CA ALA A 228 -29.31 -7.54 -6.98
C ALA A 228 -28.37 -7.01 -5.88
N GLU A 229 -28.68 -5.81 -5.38
CA GLU A 229 -27.90 -5.08 -4.38
C GLU A 229 -27.67 -5.90 -3.10
N ASP A 230 -28.67 -6.67 -2.66
CA ASP A 230 -28.55 -7.52 -1.46
C ASP A 230 -27.52 -8.65 -1.65
N ASN A 231 -27.48 -9.27 -2.84
CA ASN A 231 -26.46 -10.27 -3.17
C ASN A 231 -25.07 -9.64 -3.17
N LEU A 232 -24.92 -8.46 -3.78
CA LEU A 232 -23.64 -7.74 -3.82
C LEU A 232 -23.17 -7.38 -2.41
N SER A 233 -24.07 -6.88 -1.56
CA SER A 233 -23.78 -6.58 -0.15
C SER A 233 -23.25 -7.82 0.59
N GLY A 234 -23.94 -8.96 0.44
CA GLY A 234 -23.51 -10.24 1.02
C GLY A 234 -22.15 -10.70 0.50
N ILE A 235 -21.93 -10.60 -0.81
CA ILE A 235 -20.64 -10.95 -1.44
C ILE A 235 -19.53 -10.08 -0.86
N PHE A 236 -19.67 -8.75 -0.87
CA PHE A 236 -18.64 -7.85 -0.34
C PHE A 236 -18.38 -8.07 1.16
N GLY A 237 -19.43 -8.40 1.93
CA GLY A 237 -19.29 -8.78 3.34
C GLY A 237 -18.39 -10.00 3.54
N LEU A 238 -18.52 -11.03 2.69
CA LEU A 238 -17.67 -12.23 2.74
C LEU A 238 -16.21 -11.93 2.38
N PHE A 239 -15.97 -11.13 1.33
CA PHE A 239 -14.62 -10.70 0.95
C PHE A 239 -13.95 -9.88 2.07
N ALA A 240 -14.70 -8.96 2.67
CA ALA A 240 -14.22 -8.13 3.79
C ALA A 240 -13.88 -8.99 5.02
N ALA A 241 -14.75 -9.92 5.39
CA ALA A 241 -14.53 -10.84 6.52
C ALA A 241 -13.32 -11.76 6.31
N ALA A 242 -13.10 -12.24 5.08
CA ALA A 242 -11.93 -13.03 4.71
C ALA A 242 -10.64 -12.19 4.57
N GLY A 243 -10.76 -10.86 4.54
CA GLY A 243 -9.64 -9.96 4.29
C GLY A 243 -9.00 -10.17 2.91
N VAL A 244 -9.82 -10.52 1.90
CA VAL A 244 -9.42 -10.69 0.50
C VAL A 244 -9.79 -9.43 -0.28
N LYS A 245 -8.80 -8.82 -0.95
CA LYS A 245 -9.01 -7.59 -1.73
C LYS A 245 -9.40 -7.93 -3.16
N ILE A 246 -10.39 -7.20 -3.68
CA ILE A 246 -10.82 -7.28 -5.07
C ILE A 246 -10.00 -6.27 -5.89
N ASN A 247 -9.32 -6.75 -6.93
CA ASN A 247 -8.48 -5.92 -7.83
C ASN A 247 -9.24 -5.43 -9.07
N LEU A 248 -10.21 -6.23 -9.53
CA LEU A 248 -11.11 -5.93 -10.64
C LEU A 248 -12.44 -6.61 -10.39
N MET A 249 -13.54 -5.99 -10.81
CA MET A 249 -14.86 -6.59 -10.76
C MET A 249 -15.67 -6.28 -12.02
N GLN A 250 -16.56 -7.21 -12.37
CA GLN A 250 -17.53 -7.07 -13.44
C GLN A 250 -18.83 -7.79 -13.06
N ASN A 251 -19.95 -7.10 -13.22
CA ASN A 251 -21.28 -7.64 -12.99
C ASN A 251 -22.08 -7.72 -14.29
N THR A 252 -22.92 -8.75 -14.39
CA THR A 252 -24.04 -8.85 -15.33
C THR A 252 -25.32 -9.09 -14.54
N ALA A 253 -26.45 -9.23 -15.23
CA ALA A 253 -27.72 -9.55 -14.58
C ALA A 253 -27.65 -10.83 -13.72
N ILE A 254 -26.86 -11.83 -14.10
CA ILE A 254 -26.84 -13.17 -13.46
C ILE A 254 -25.44 -13.67 -13.11
N SER A 255 -24.44 -12.80 -13.11
CA SER A 255 -23.07 -13.17 -12.78
C SER A 255 -22.29 -12.03 -12.17
N PHE A 256 -21.49 -12.33 -11.15
CA PHE A 256 -20.54 -11.40 -10.55
C PHE A 256 -19.16 -12.02 -10.64
N THR A 257 -18.25 -11.35 -11.34
CA THR A 257 -16.89 -11.83 -11.58
C THR A 257 -15.89 -10.88 -10.95
N VAL A 258 -14.89 -11.42 -10.26
CA VAL A 258 -13.83 -10.66 -9.60
C VAL A 258 -12.46 -11.24 -9.88
N ALA A 259 -11.46 -10.37 -10.05
CA ALA A 259 -10.05 -10.77 -10.02
C ALA A 259 -9.47 -10.47 -8.63
N VAL A 260 -8.79 -11.45 -8.06
CA VAL A 260 -8.14 -11.37 -6.73
C VAL A 260 -6.74 -11.96 -6.74
N ASP A 261 -5.92 -11.53 -5.79
CA ASP A 261 -4.60 -12.13 -5.55
C ASP A 261 -4.77 -13.58 -5.06
N ASN A 262 -3.95 -14.50 -5.58
CA ASN A 262 -3.86 -15.86 -5.06
C ASN A 262 -3.34 -15.82 -3.60
N ASN A 263 -4.23 -16.12 -2.65
CA ASN A 263 -3.87 -16.24 -1.25
C ASN A 263 -4.30 -17.63 -0.74
N PRO A 264 -3.37 -18.59 -0.60
CA PRO A 264 -3.70 -19.96 -0.25
C PRO A 264 -4.28 -20.09 1.18
N ASP A 265 -4.00 -19.14 2.06
CA ASP A 265 -4.51 -19.15 3.44
C ASP A 265 -5.95 -18.61 3.53
N LYS A 266 -6.35 -17.70 2.64
CA LYS A 266 -7.63 -16.99 2.71
C LYS A 266 -8.67 -17.48 1.69
N LEU A 267 -8.23 -17.81 0.47
CA LEU A 267 -9.14 -18.14 -0.62
C LEU A 267 -9.97 -19.40 -0.36
N PRO A 268 -9.44 -20.51 0.19
CA PRO A 268 -10.24 -21.71 0.42
C PRO A 268 -11.46 -21.44 1.30
N GLY A 269 -11.27 -20.76 2.44
CA GLY A 269 -12.36 -20.41 3.35
C GLY A 269 -13.40 -19.46 2.72
N LEU A 270 -12.92 -18.49 1.92
CA LEU A 270 -13.81 -17.59 1.18
C LEU A 270 -14.66 -18.35 0.14
N LEU A 271 -14.03 -19.23 -0.64
CA LEU A 271 -14.72 -20.01 -1.67
C LEU A 271 -15.78 -20.93 -1.06
N ASP A 272 -15.50 -21.55 0.08
CA ASP A 272 -16.46 -22.41 0.76
C ASP A 272 -17.65 -21.63 1.31
N ALA A 273 -17.42 -20.41 1.83
CA ALA A 273 -18.50 -19.51 2.23
C ALA A 273 -19.36 -19.06 1.03
N LEU A 274 -18.73 -18.70 -0.10
CA LEU A 274 -19.44 -18.28 -1.31
C LEU A 274 -20.27 -19.42 -1.91
N LYS A 275 -19.77 -20.66 -1.90
CA LYS A 275 -20.46 -21.85 -2.43
C LYS A 275 -21.77 -22.17 -1.70
N GLN A 276 -22.00 -21.62 -0.50
CA GLN A 276 -23.26 -21.84 0.23
C GLN A 276 -24.47 -21.23 -0.50
N ASN A 277 -24.26 -20.09 -1.19
CA ASN A 277 -25.34 -19.33 -1.82
C ASN A 277 -25.18 -19.19 -3.34
N PHE A 278 -23.98 -19.46 -3.87
CA PHE A 278 -23.65 -19.26 -5.29
C PHE A 278 -22.99 -20.50 -5.88
N ARG A 279 -23.25 -20.74 -7.17
CA ARG A 279 -22.39 -21.59 -7.98
C ARG A 279 -21.11 -20.82 -8.31
N VAL A 280 -19.98 -21.34 -7.85
CA VAL A 280 -18.67 -20.72 -8.01
C VAL A 280 -17.86 -21.44 -9.09
N SER A 281 -17.30 -20.68 -10.02
CA SER A 281 -16.30 -21.14 -10.99
C SER A 281 -15.11 -20.19 -10.96
N TYR A 282 -13.91 -20.68 -11.30
CA TYR A 282 -12.74 -19.81 -11.30
C TYR A 282 -11.68 -20.27 -12.31
N ASN A 283 -10.83 -19.32 -12.69
CA ASN A 283 -9.61 -19.54 -13.45
C ASN A 283 -8.42 -19.10 -12.61
N GLU A 284 -7.40 -19.95 -12.50
CA GLU A 284 -6.19 -19.70 -11.73
C GLU A 284 -5.00 -19.37 -12.64
N GLY A 285 -3.92 -18.86 -12.03
CA GLY A 285 -2.65 -18.60 -12.71
C GLY A 285 -2.77 -17.54 -13.80
N LEU A 286 -3.57 -16.51 -13.52
CA LEU A 286 -3.81 -15.40 -14.44
C LEU A 286 -2.92 -14.21 -14.12
N GLU A 287 -2.89 -13.28 -15.06
CA GLU A 287 -2.25 -11.99 -14.89
C GLU A 287 -3.31 -10.89 -15.09
N LEU A 288 -3.33 -9.91 -14.18
CA LEU A 288 -4.09 -8.68 -14.32
C LEU A 288 -3.12 -7.57 -14.73
N ILE A 289 -3.28 -7.09 -15.95
CA ILE A 289 -2.49 -6.00 -16.51
C ILE A 289 -3.36 -4.74 -16.50
N THR A 290 -2.88 -3.68 -15.87
CA THR A 290 -3.51 -2.36 -15.91
C THR A 290 -2.63 -1.41 -16.68
N ILE A 291 -3.18 -0.73 -17.68
CA ILE A 291 -2.50 0.33 -18.42
C ILE A 291 -3.24 1.64 -18.20
N ARG A 292 -2.58 2.61 -17.56
CA ARG A 292 -3.03 3.99 -17.49
C ARG A 292 -2.51 4.78 -18.67
N TYR A 293 -3.34 5.70 -19.18
CA TYR A 293 -3.16 6.48 -20.41
C TYR A 293 -2.80 5.59 -21.60
N TYR A 294 -3.55 4.51 -21.76
CA TYR A 294 -3.35 3.52 -22.81
C TYR A 294 -3.61 4.09 -24.22
N ASN A 295 -3.00 3.43 -25.20
CA ASN A 295 -3.37 3.49 -26.61
C ASN A 295 -3.42 2.07 -27.19
N HIS A 296 -3.80 1.93 -28.46
CA HIS A 296 -3.95 0.60 -29.08
C HIS A 296 -2.63 -0.19 -29.09
N GLN A 297 -1.52 0.47 -29.44
CA GLN A 297 -0.19 -0.15 -29.46
C GLN A 297 0.23 -0.69 -28.09
N THR A 298 -0.09 0.03 -27.01
CA THR A 298 0.22 -0.45 -25.65
C THR A 298 -0.59 -1.69 -25.25
N ILE A 299 -1.84 -1.80 -25.72
CA ILE A 299 -2.68 -2.98 -25.49
C ILE A 299 -2.12 -4.17 -26.28
N ASP A 300 -1.84 -3.97 -27.56
CA ASP A 300 -1.32 -5.04 -28.44
C ASP A 300 -0.01 -5.61 -27.90
N ARG A 301 0.89 -4.75 -27.42
CA ARG A 301 2.17 -5.15 -26.83
C ARG A 301 2.00 -6.09 -25.63
N VAL A 302 1.05 -5.81 -24.73
CA VAL A 302 0.88 -6.65 -23.53
C VAL A 302 0.05 -7.91 -23.77
N LEU A 303 -0.71 -7.96 -24.88
CA LEU A 303 -1.49 -9.13 -25.28
C LEU A 303 -0.70 -10.14 -26.12
N GLU A 304 0.53 -9.82 -26.51
CA GLU A 304 1.39 -10.71 -27.29
C GLU A 304 1.57 -12.07 -26.56
N ASN A 305 1.27 -13.17 -27.26
CA ASN A 305 1.29 -14.53 -26.72
C ASN A 305 0.36 -14.80 -25.53
N LYS A 306 -0.65 -13.95 -25.31
CA LYS A 306 -1.63 -14.13 -24.24
C LYS A 306 -3.04 -14.37 -24.77
N THR A 307 -3.85 -15.07 -23.99
CA THR A 307 -5.30 -15.17 -24.19
C THR A 307 -5.99 -14.18 -23.26
N LEU A 308 -6.71 -13.23 -23.85
CA LEU A 308 -7.57 -12.29 -23.11
C LEU A 308 -8.82 -13.02 -22.60
N LEU A 309 -9.09 -12.91 -21.30
CA LEU A 309 -10.28 -13.47 -20.65
C LEU A 309 -11.30 -12.39 -20.29
N LEU A 310 -10.83 -11.22 -19.85
CA LEU A 310 -11.68 -10.11 -19.46
C LEU A 310 -10.98 -8.79 -19.77
N GLU A 311 -11.72 -7.85 -20.38
CA GLU A 311 -11.26 -6.48 -20.65
C GLU A 311 -12.25 -5.48 -20.04
N GLN A 312 -11.72 -4.49 -19.32
CA GLN A 312 -12.48 -3.34 -18.84
C GLN A 312 -11.76 -2.04 -19.23
N LYS A 313 -12.48 -1.12 -19.87
CA LYS A 313 -11.93 0.15 -20.35
C LYS A 313 -12.68 1.34 -19.76
N SER A 314 -11.90 2.34 -19.34
CA SER A 314 -12.34 3.70 -19.10
C SER A 314 -11.69 4.64 -20.13
N ARG A 315 -11.87 5.95 -19.95
CA ARG A 315 -11.23 6.96 -20.82
C ARG A 315 -9.70 6.94 -20.73
N THR A 316 -9.15 6.59 -19.57
CA THR A 316 -7.73 6.72 -19.27
C THR A 316 -7.12 5.44 -18.72
N THR A 317 -7.90 4.38 -18.49
CA THR A 317 -7.39 3.13 -17.94
C THR A 317 -7.98 1.94 -18.71
N VAL A 318 -7.16 0.93 -18.98
CA VAL A 318 -7.60 -0.39 -19.41
C VAL A 318 -7.07 -1.43 -18.43
N GLN A 319 -7.93 -2.37 -18.03
CA GLN A 319 -7.57 -3.55 -17.26
C GLN A 319 -7.83 -4.79 -18.10
N LEU A 320 -6.84 -5.68 -18.17
CA LEU A 320 -6.84 -6.89 -18.98
C LEU A 320 -6.52 -8.06 -18.06
N VAL A 321 -7.46 -9.01 -17.93
CA VAL A 321 -7.19 -10.30 -17.30
C VAL A 321 -6.82 -11.29 -18.38
N VAL A 322 -5.61 -11.82 -18.29
CA VAL A 322 -5.00 -12.60 -19.36
C VAL A 322 -4.41 -13.90 -18.83
N LYS A 323 -4.25 -14.88 -19.72
CA LYS A 323 -3.53 -16.13 -19.46
C LYS A 323 -2.43 -16.30 -20.49
N ASP A 324 -1.20 -16.56 -20.04
CA ASP A 324 -0.10 -16.88 -20.95
C ASP A 324 -0.42 -18.15 -21.74
N ARG A 325 -0.19 -18.10 -23.06
CA ARG A 325 -0.36 -19.28 -23.93
C ARG A 325 0.80 -20.28 -23.83
N GLY A 326 1.87 -19.91 -23.10
CA GLY A 326 3.16 -20.57 -23.13
C GLY A 326 3.84 -20.41 -24.50
N LEU A 327 5.17 -20.47 -24.53
CA LEU A 327 5.88 -20.64 -25.80
C LEU A 327 5.45 -22.00 -26.37
N ARG A 328 4.66 -22.00 -27.44
CA ARG A 328 4.58 -23.17 -28.31
C ARG A 328 5.95 -23.30 -28.97
N HIS A 329 6.84 -24.10 -28.39
CA HIS A 329 7.97 -24.64 -29.14
C HIS A 329 7.37 -25.52 -30.24
N GLY A 330 7.23 -24.92 -31.43
CA GLY A 330 7.08 -25.65 -32.69
C GLY A 330 8.42 -26.20 -33.12
#